data_AF-A0A6G5A689-F1
#
_entry.id   AF-A0A6G5A689-F1
#
_cell.length_a   1.000
_cell.length_b   1.000
_cell.length_c   1.000
_cell.angle_alpha   90.00
_cell.angle_beta   90.00
_cell.angle_gamma   90.00
#
_symmetry.space_group_name_H-M   'P 1'
#
loop_
_entity.id
_entity.type
_entity.pdbx_description
1 polymer ?
#
loop_
_entity_poly.entity_id
_entity_poly.type
_entity_poly.pdbx_seq_one_letter_code
_entity_poly.pdbx_strand_id
1 'polypeptide(L)'
;MTSWLLLPLVGILYMAGCSHGLDNGVALTPPMGWLSWERFLCNVDCNKDPQNCISEQLYKTMADIMATQGYRDAGYQFVNVDDCWMADERDFDGHLRPNATRFPSGIKALAAYIHDKGLKFGIYQDSGLKTCAGYPGALCHYVNDARTYADWGVDMVKLDGCNLNPRLMDILYPAYTQSLNRTGRPIVFSCSWPAYQVDLGMKPNYRAIAHSCNLWRYYDDISDSWESVLSILDYYASVQDTLIRVSGPGRWSDPDMLIIGNYGLSYDQSKAQMALWAIMAAPLFMSVDLRTIRPEFKEILLNRQIIAVNQDPLGKMGRRIVTVNGIEVWARPLAPVTDEGFPSAAIVLFNRRHIGGPVRVTLQLNSIGLTNPHGYKVWDLYDPQATPVIVKPFEDIPSTVNPSGVVMLRAEPVPAPRPQPQQPEGTAPGGGGGVAVVVAKGGPEGGVKGVAGGAPGGEIAIGGGAGAVPGAVPGVIRINGGGQGGGPGGGVGVGGGIGAGAGGGMGGGAGGGNGVSLNEIPGVGAGGSSSGIIGNVANPLEAAASNAAAKPAEALPVAKGGSVVKGGA
;
A
#
# COMPACT_ATOMS: atom_id res chain seq x y z
N MET A 1 54.69 -25.46 21.52
CA MET A 1 54.59 -24.28 20.63
C MET A 1 54.24 -24.77 19.23
N THR A 2 53.32 -24.08 18.56
CA THR A 2 52.85 -24.27 17.16
C THR A 2 52.00 -25.51 16.88
N SER A 3 50.97 -25.51 16.04
CA SER A 3 50.03 -24.47 15.61
C SER A 3 48.92 -25.21 14.86
N TRP A 4 47.70 -25.15 15.40
CA TRP A 4 46.42 -25.09 14.72
C TRP A 4 46.47 -24.93 13.20
N LEU A 5 45.93 -25.91 12.46
CA LEU A 5 45.36 -25.76 11.12
C LEU A 5 44.49 -26.99 10.85
N LEU A 6 43.17 -26.81 10.87
CA LEU A 6 42.15 -27.51 10.07
C LEU A 6 40.77 -27.14 10.61
N LEU A 7 40.24 -26.00 10.14
CA LEU A 7 38.81 -25.71 10.16
C LEU A 7 38.29 -25.91 8.73
N PRO A 8 37.33 -26.83 8.49
CA PRO A 8 36.75 -27.00 7.17
C PRO A 8 35.69 -25.91 6.94
N LEU A 9 35.89 -25.15 5.86
CA LEU A 9 34.91 -24.85 4.81
C LEU A 9 33.44 -25.28 5.08
N VAL A 10 32.75 -24.63 6.02
CA VAL A 10 31.27 -24.61 6.10
C VAL A 10 30.86 -23.24 6.62
N GLY A 11 30.90 -22.23 5.76
CA GLY A 11 30.58 -20.86 6.17
C GLY A 11 30.28 -19.91 5.02
N ILE A 12 29.86 -20.43 3.86
CA ILE A 12 29.41 -19.59 2.73
C ILE A 12 28.28 -20.35 2.02
N LEU A 13 27.07 -20.34 2.59
CA LEU A 13 25.83 -20.49 1.81
C LEU A 13 24.58 -20.16 2.66
N TYR A 14 24.48 -18.95 3.20
CA TYR A 14 23.20 -18.40 3.68
C TYR A 14 23.12 -16.88 3.42
N MET A 15 23.60 -16.44 2.25
CA MET A 15 23.14 -15.18 1.68
C MET A 15 21.85 -15.48 0.91
N ALA A 16 20.76 -15.73 1.65
CA ALA A 16 19.43 -15.64 1.06
C ALA A 16 19.32 -14.22 0.50
N GLY A 17 19.24 -14.10 -0.83
CA GLY A 17 19.40 -12.84 -1.53
C GLY A 17 18.44 -11.77 -1.02
N CYS A 18 18.94 -10.88 -0.16
CA CYS A 18 18.38 -9.55 -0.03
C CYS A 18 18.50 -8.92 -1.41
N SER A 19 17.38 -8.80 -2.14
CA SER A 19 17.34 -7.95 -3.32
C SER A 19 17.76 -6.56 -2.86
N HIS A 20 18.93 -6.09 -3.28
CA HIS A 20 19.46 -4.78 -2.90
C HIS A 20 18.71 -3.71 -3.68
N GLY A 21 17.50 -3.32 -3.24
CA GLY A 21 16.73 -2.26 -3.89
C GLY A 21 17.41 -0.89 -3.85
N LEU A 22 16.68 0.17 -4.24
CA LEU A 22 17.21 1.54 -4.19
C LEU A 22 17.69 1.85 -2.77
N ASP A 23 18.97 2.17 -2.63
CA ASP A 23 19.63 2.46 -1.35
C ASP A 23 20.13 3.91 -1.33
N ASN A 24 19.19 4.84 -1.29
CA ASN A 24 19.45 6.28 -1.17
C ASN A 24 19.28 6.80 0.27
N GLY A 25 19.18 5.90 1.25
CA GLY A 25 19.11 6.24 2.68
C GLY A 25 17.80 6.88 3.17
N VAL A 26 16.74 6.92 2.33
CA VAL A 26 15.43 7.46 2.69
C VAL A 26 14.33 6.39 2.62
N ALA A 27 13.13 6.72 3.13
CA ALA A 27 11.98 5.80 3.19
C ALA A 27 12.29 4.45 3.87
N LEU A 28 13.09 4.44 4.96
CA LEU A 28 13.42 3.21 5.70
C LEU A 28 12.21 2.59 6.41
N THR A 29 11.17 3.38 6.65
CA THR A 29 9.80 2.97 6.95
C THR A 29 8.87 3.56 5.88
N PRO A 30 7.63 3.06 5.73
CA PRO A 30 6.69 3.62 4.76
C PRO A 30 6.51 5.13 4.99
N PRO A 31 6.61 5.99 3.96
CA PRO A 31 6.41 7.42 4.12
C PRO A 31 5.01 7.74 4.67
N MET A 32 4.92 8.75 5.53
CA MET A 32 3.65 9.24 6.08
C MET A 32 3.54 10.74 5.81
N GLY A 33 2.37 11.21 5.36
CA GLY A 33 2.17 12.62 5.07
C GLY A 33 0.77 12.95 4.60
N TRP A 34 0.67 14.03 3.84
CA TRP A 34 -0.54 14.52 3.21
C TRP A 34 -0.26 14.79 1.73
N LEU A 35 -1.19 14.44 0.85
CA LEU A 35 -1.10 14.61 -0.60
C LEU A 35 -2.42 15.19 -1.13
N SER A 36 -2.35 16.19 -2.02
CA SER A 36 -3.53 16.99 -2.39
C SER A 36 -4.53 16.31 -3.34
N TRP A 37 -4.14 15.26 -4.06
CA TRP A 37 -4.84 14.79 -5.26
C TRP A 37 -6.29 14.36 -5.04
N GLU A 38 -6.55 13.32 -4.25
CA GLU A 38 -7.90 12.74 -4.23
C GLU A 38 -8.96 13.73 -3.71
N ARG A 39 -8.61 14.62 -2.77
CA ARG A 39 -9.56 15.56 -2.17
C ARG A 39 -9.67 16.88 -2.92
N PHE A 40 -8.56 17.42 -3.42
CA PHE A 40 -8.51 18.78 -4.02
C PHE A 40 -8.37 18.75 -5.55
N LEU A 41 -7.96 17.62 -6.12
CA LEU A 41 -7.85 17.35 -7.55
C LEU A 41 -7.08 18.48 -8.27
N CYS A 42 -7.51 18.81 -9.49
CA CYS A 42 -6.96 19.91 -10.28
C CYS A 42 -7.80 21.19 -10.15
N ASN A 43 -8.28 21.54 -8.95
CA ASN A 43 -9.02 22.78 -8.76
C ASN A 43 -8.09 24.01 -8.87
N VAL A 44 -8.16 24.76 -9.97
CA VAL A 44 -7.31 25.95 -10.19
C VAL A 44 -8.06 27.28 -10.13
N ASP A 45 -9.38 27.26 -9.91
CA ASP A 45 -10.21 28.49 -9.85
C ASP A 45 -10.14 29.13 -8.45
N CYS A 46 -9.02 29.79 -8.15
CA CYS A 46 -8.83 30.50 -6.89
C CYS A 46 -9.71 31.76 -6.74
N ASN A 47 -10.40 32.20 -7.80
CA ASN A 47 -11.29 33.36 -7.69
C ASN A 47 -12.63 32.94 -7.07
N LYS A 48 -13.16 31.78 -7.48
CA LYS A 48 -14.42 31.26 -6.96
C LYS A 48 -14.23 30.38 -5.74
N ASP A 49 -13.10 29.68 -5.65
CA ASP A 49 -12.83 28.72 -4.57
C ASP A 49 -11.42 28.90 -3.97
N PRO A 50 -11.14 30.09 -3.39
CA PRO A 50 -9.80 30.46 -2.92
C PRO A 50 -9.25 29.57 -1.81
N GLN A 51 -10.13 28.87 -1.08
CA GLN A 51 -9.74 28.02 0.03
C GLN A 51 -9.37 26.61 -0.42
N ASN A 52 -9.87 26.13 -1.56
CA ASN A 52 -9.64 24.74 -2.00
C ASN A 52 -8.86 24.65 -3.31
N CYS A 53 -8.62 25.76 -4.00
CA CYS A 53 -7.78 25.74 -5.19
C CYS A 53 -6.33 25.34 -4.85
N ILE A 54 -5.68 24.65 -5.78
CA ILE A 54 -4.27 24.28 -5.75
C ILE A 54 -3.43 25.55 -5.76
N SER A 55 -3.02 25.98 -4.57
CA SER A 55 -2.32 27.24 -4.34
C SER A 55 -1.36 27.13 -3.16
N GLU A 56 -0.37 28.01 -3.10
CA GLU A 56 0.56 28.10 -1.98
C GLU A 56 -0.17 28.18 -0.63
N GLN A 57 -1.28 28.91 -0.55
CA GLN A 57 -2.04 29.08 0.67
C GLN A 57 -2.64 27.76 1.18
N LEU A 58 -3.11 26.89 0.28
CA LEU A 58 -3.61 25.56 0.63
C LEU A 58 -2.52 24.76 1.36
N TYR A 59 -1.33 24.66 0.76
CA TYR A 59 -0.23 23.86 1.31
C TYR A 59 0.34 24.44 2.60
N LYS A 60 0.44 25.77 2.73
CA LYS A 60 0.81 26.41 4.01
C LYS A 60 -0.18 26.09 5.12
N THR A 61 -1.48 26.17 4.82
CA THR A 61 -2.53 25.87 5.79
C THR A 61 -2.47 24.42 6.25
N MET A 62 -2.30 23.47 5.33
CA MET A 62 -2.16 22.05 5.68
C MET A 62 -0.88 21.80 6.49
N ALA A 63 0.24 22.44 6.15
CA ALA A 63 1.49 22.35 6.90
C ALA A 63 1.33 22.88 8.35
N ASP A 64 0.68 24.03 8.53
CA ASP A 64 0.43 24.60 9.84
C ASP A 64 -0.45 23.69 10.70
N ILE A 65 -1.51 23.11 10.13
CA ILE A 65 -2.36 22.15 10.83
C ILE A 65 -1.59 20.89 11.18
N MET A 66 -0.82 20.33 10.25
CA MET A 66 -0.02 19.14 10.51
C MET A 66 0.99 19.35 11.65
N ALA A 67 1.60 20.52 11.71
CA ALA A 67 2.58 20.89 12.73
C ALA A 67 1.98 21.21 14.11
N THR A 68 0.72 21.66 14.17
CA THR A 68 0.09 22.13 15.41
C THR A 68 -0.98 21.19 15.97
N GLN A 69 -1.51 20.27 15.15
CA GLN A 69 -2.65 19.43 15.53
C GLN A 69 -2.30 17.93 15.71
N GLY A 70 -1.02 17.62 15.91
CA GLY A 70 -0.54 16.30 16.32
C GLY A 70 -0.19 15.34 15.17
N TYR A 71 -0.45 15.69 13.91
CA TYR A 71 -0.09 14.84 12.76
C TYR A 71 1.41 14.64 12.62
N ARG A 72 2.18 15.74 12.67
CA ARG A 72 3.65 15.67 12.64
C ARG A 72 4.19 14.81 13.79
N ASP A 73 3.66 15.02 14.99
CA ASP A 73 4.10 14.30 16.20
C ASP A 73 3.65 12.83 16.20
N ALA A 74 2.65 12.47 15.40
CA ALA A 74 2.25 11.09 15.14
C ALA A 74 3.09 10.43 14.03
N GLY A 75 3.83 11.21 13.23
CA GLY A 75 4.74 10.71 12.20
C GLY A 75 4.44 11.20 10.78
N TYR A 76 3.35 11.92 10.54
CA TYR A 76 3.03 12.47 9.22
C TYR A 76 3.95 13.67 8.91
N GLN A 77 4.97 13.44 8.07
CA GLN A 77 6.05 14.38 7.85
C GLN A 77 6.01 15.07 6.49
N PHE A 78 5.39 14.47 5.47
CA PHE A 78 5.39 15.00 4.12
C PHE A 78 4.15 15.86 3.81
N VAL A 79 4.35 17.01 3.16
CA VAL A 79 3.30 17.81 2.52
C VAL A 79 3.57 17.77 1.01
N ASN A 80 2.77 17.01 0.28
CA ASN A 80 2.99 16.70 -1.12
C ASN A 80 2.03 17.48 -2.02
N VAL A 81 2.61 18.25 -2.94
CA VAL A 81 1.91 18.86 -4.06
C VAL A 81 1.74 17.83 -5.16
N ASP A 82 0.51 17.62 -5.61
CA ASP A 82 0.22 16.78 -6.78
C ASP A 82 0.12 17.61 -8.08
N ASP A 83 -0.52 17.11 -9.14
CA ASP A 83 -0.62 17.79 -10.44
C ASP A 83 -1.23 19.22 -10.33
N CYS A 84 -1.11 19.98 -11.42
CA CYS A 84 -1.69 21.31 -11.58
C CYS A 84 -1.04 22.45 -10.77
N TRP A 85 0.17 22.26 -10.24
CA TRP A 85 0.91 23.33 -9.54
C TRP A 85 1.67 24.28 -10.48
N MET A 86 2.08 23.78 -11.64
CA MET A 86 2.97 24.47 -12.56
C MET A 86 2.22 25.46 -13.48
N ALA A 87 2.98 26.36 -14.10
CA ALA A 87 2.52 27.18 -15.21
C ALA A 87 2.31 26.31 -16.46
N ASP A 88 1.53 26.81 -17.42
CA ASP A 88 1.20 26.07 -18.64
C ASP A 88 2.42 25.83 -19.55
N GLU A 89 3.48 26.63 -19.36
CA GLU A 89 4.71 26.58 -20.14
C GLU A 89 5.95 26.70 -19.25
N ARG A 90 7.00 25.96 -19.64
CA ARG A 90 8.37 26.13 -19.15
C ARG A 90 8.90 27.52 -19.52
N ASP A 91 9.96 27.97 -18.87
CA ASP A 91 10.65 29.18 -19.32
C ASP A 91 11.49 28.94 -20.60
N PHE A 92 12.12 30.00 -21.10
CA PHE A 92 12.94 29.95 -22.32
C PHE A 92 14.15 29.01 -22.21
N ASP A 93 14.65 28.79 -20.99
CA ASP A 93 15.77 27.87 -20.72
C ASP A 93 15.29 26.42 -20.47
N GLY A 94 13.98 26.18 -20.53
CA GLY A 94 13.35 24.88 -20.37
C GLY A 94 13.12 24.46 -18.91
N HIS A 95 13.23 25.38 -17.94
CA HIS A 95 12.94 25.10 -16.54
C HIS A 95 11.44 25.18 -16.24
N LEU A 96 11.02 24.36 -15.27
CA LEU A 96 9.66 24.43 -14.71
C LEU A 96 9.46 25.73 -13.95
N ARG A 97 8.25 26.28 -14.05
CA ARG A 97 7.81 27.41 -13.23
C ARG A 97 6.50 27.06 -12.54
N PRO A 98 6.33 27.42 -11.26
CA PRO A 98 5.01 27.36 -10.66
C PRO A 98 4.07 28.40 -11.29
N ASN A 99 2.77 28.17 -11.20
CA ASN A 99 1.81 29.20 -11.61
C ASN A 99 1.96 30.44 -10.72
N ALA A 100 2.36 31.58 -11.30
CA ALA A 100 2.75 32.78 -10.54
C ALA A 100 1.60 33.42 -9.74
N THR A 101 0.34 33.22 -10.17
CA THR A 101 -0.82 33.74 -9.44
C THR A 101 -1.15 32.88 -8.22
N ARG A 102 -1.04 31.55 -8.36
CA ARG A 102 -1.39 30.59 -7.31
C ARG A 102 -0.23 30.30 -6.33
N PHE A 103 1.01 30.50 -6.77
CA PHE A 103 2.23 30.32 -6.00
C PHE A 103 3.15 31.54 -6.13
N PRO A 104 2.71 32.72 -5.63
CA PRO A 104 3.39 33.99 -5.87
C PRO A 104 4.81 34.07 -5.27
N SER A 105 5.10 33.31 -4.20
CA SER A 105 6.44 33.27 -3.61
C SER A 105 7.40 32.28 -4.31
N GLY A 106 6.87 31.40 -5.16
CA GLY A 106 7.59 30.30 -5.78
C GLY A 106 7.79 29.07 -4.88
N ILE A 107 8.15 27.94 -5.51
CA ILE A 107 8.25 26.64 -4.82
C ILE A 107 9.35 26.59 -3.76
N LYS A 108 10.51 27.21 -4.01
CA LYS A 108 11.61 27.25 -3.05
C LYS A 108 11.20 27.89 -1.73
N ALA A 109 10.42 28.97 -1.78
CA ALA A 109 9.93 29.64 -0.59
C ALA A 109 8.87 28.81 0.14
N LEU A 110 7.99 28.12 -0.59
CA LEU A 110 7.04 27.18 -0.01
C LEU A 110 7.74 25.98 0.68
N ALA A 111 8.74 25.39 0.04
CA ALA A 111 9.53 24.31 0.62
C ALA A 111 10.21 24.77 1.92
N ALA A 112 10.85 25.94 1.91
CA ALA A 112 11.46 26.53 3.10
C ALA A 112 10.44 26.79 4.22
N TYR A 113 9.23 27.25 3.89
CA TYR A 113 8.14 27.41 4.86
C TYR A 113 7.75 26.09 5.51
N ILE A 114 7.63 25.02 4.72
CA ILE A 114 7.26 23.68 5.21
C ILE A 114 8.40 23.11 6.07
N HIS A 115 9.66 23.32 5.70
CA HIS A 115 10.82 22.93 6.50
C HIS A 115 10.88 23.63 7.86
N ASP A 116 10.52 24.92 7.93
CA ASP A 116 10.42 25.69 9.19
C ASP A 116 9.42 25.07 10.18
N LYS A 117 8.43 24.30 9.69
CA LYS A 117 7.48 23.56 10.52
C LYS A 117 7.96 22.17 10.93
N GLY A 118 9.20 21.79 10.59
CA GLY A 118 9.74 20.46 10.82
C GLY A 118 9.08 19.39 9.94
N LEU A 119 8.52 19.80 8.81
CA LEU A 119 7.92 18.93 7.80
C LEU A 119 8.84 18.83 6.57
N LYS A 120 8.47 17.95 5.63
CA LYS A 120 9.16 17.67 4.37
C LYS A 120 8.25 18.04 3.21
N PHE A 121 8.83 18.54 2.13
CA PHE A 121 8.09 19.00 0.95
C PHE A 121 8.19 18.00 -0.20
N GLY A 122 7.05 17.55 -0.72
CA GLY A 122 6.99 16.73 -1.92
C GLY A 122 6.37 17.47 -3.11
N ILE A 123 6.79 17.10 -4.32
CA ILE A 123 6.30 17.67 -5.57
C ILE A 123 5.94 16.58 -6.58
N TYR A 124 5.12 16.95 -7.55
CA TYR A 124 4.68 16.08 -8.63
C TYR A 124 5.31 16.46 -9.96
N GLN A 125 5.56 15.42 -10.76
CA GLN A 125 5.88 15.52 -12.17
C GLN A 125 5.35 14.31 -12.94
N ASP A 126 5.39 14.36 -14.27
CA ASP A 126 5.07 13.24 -15.16
C ASP A 126 6.25 12.87 -16.07
N SER A 127 6.48 11.58 -16.30
CA SER A 127 7.58 11.05 -17.12
C SER A 127 7.40 11.29 -18.62
N GLY A 128 6.19 11.58 -19.08
CA GLY A 128 5.81 11.80 -20.47
C GLY A 128 5.96 13.25 -20.96
N LEU A 129 5.31 13.55 -22.09
CA LEU A 129 5.33 14.89 -22.70
C LEU A 129 4.49 15.92 -21.94
N LYS A 130 3.43 15.45 -21.28
CA LYS A 130 2.50 16.25 -20.49
C LYS A 130 2.10 15.49 -19.24
N THR A 131 1.75 16.21 -18.18
CA THR A 131 1.06 15.63 -17.03
C THR A 131 -0.33 15.13 -17.42
N CYS A 132 -0.96 14.35 -16.56
CA CYS A 132 -2.33 13.87 -16.78
C CYS A 132 -3.32 15.02 -16.98
N ALA A 133 -3.15 16.15 -16.26
CA ALA A 133 -3.96 17.35 -16.46
C ALA A 133 -3.49 18.26 -17.62
N GLY A 134 -2.45 17.88 -18.37
CA GLY A 134 -2.02 18.55 -19.59
C GLY A 134 -0.93 19.62 -19.44
N TYR A 135 -0.32 19.75 -18.26
CA TYR A 135 0.81 20.64 -17.97
C TYR A 135 2.14 20.08 -18.52
N PRO A 136 3.23 20.87 -18.57
CA PRO A 136 4.52 20.40 -19.10
C PRO A 136 5.09 19.15 -18.41
N GLY A 137 5.24 18.05 -19.15
CA GLY A 137 5.86 16.82 -18.64
C GLY A 137 7.39 16.86 -18.66
N ALA A 138 8.04 15.83 -18.13
CA ALA A 138 9.49 15.79 -17.95
C ALA A 138 10.27 15.10 -19.08
N LEU A 139 9.61 14.48 -20.07
CA LEU A 139 10.34 13.83 -21.17
C LEU A 139 11.33 14.82 -21.82
N CYS A 140 12.60 14.42 -21.94
CA CYS A 140 13.75 15.26 -22.36
C CYS A 140 14.23 16.32 -21.35
N HIS A 141 13.65 16.42 -20.16
CA HIS A 141 14.00 17.41 -19.12
C HIS A 141 14.46 16.81 -17.78
N TYR A 142 14.63 15.48 -17.66
CA TYR A 142 14.90 14.80 -16.38
C TYR A 142 16.06 15.38 -15.58
N VAL A 143 17.18 15.68 -16.24
CA VAL A 143 18.38 16.23 -15.55
C VAL A 143 18.12 17.66 -15.05
N ASN A 144 17.43 18.48 -15.84
CA ASN A 144 17.14 19.87 -15.48
C ASN A 144 16.06 19.93 -14.38
N ASP A 145 15.02 19.12 -14.49
CA ASP A 145 13.94 19.02 -13.49
C ASP A 145 14.49 18.51 -12.15
N ALA A 146 15.31 17.46 -12.15
CA ALA A 146 15.93 16.95 -10.94
C ALA A 146 16.79 18.00 -10.22
N ARG A 147 17.62 18.76 -10.98
CA ARG A 147 18.40 19.88 -10.42
C ARG A 147 17.50 20.96 -9.84
N THR A 148 16.46 21.35 -10.57
CA THR A 148 15.48 22.36 -10.11
C THR A 148 14.87 21.96 -8.77
N TYR A 149 14.47 20.69 -8.62
CA TYR A 149 13.90 20.18 -7.37
C TYR A 149 14.91 20.17 -6.22
N ALA A 150 16.16 19.78 -6.48
CA ALA A 150 17.21 19.83 -5.47
C ALA A 150 17.49 21.28 -5.03
N ASP A 151 17.54 22.23 -5.97
CA ASP A 151 17.78 23.65 -5.70
C ASP A 151 16.63 24.33 -4.93
N TRP A 152 15.41 23.83 -5.12
CA TRP A 152 14.22 24.24 -4.36
C TRP A 152 14.13 23.57 -2.99
N GLY A 153 14.93 22.54 -2.70
CA GLY A 153 14.89 21.82 -1.44
C GLY A 153 13.77 20.77 -1.35
N VAL A 154 13.31 20.22 -2.48
CA VAL A 154 12.30 19.15 -2.50
C VAL A 154 12.83 17.89 -1.81
N ASP A 155 11.99 17.23 -1.01
CA ASP A 155 12.31 16.00 -0.26
C ASP A 155 11.70 14.74 -0.89
N MET A 156 10.68 14.91 -1.73
CA MET A 156 9.98 13.80 -2.39
C MET A 156 9.51 14.21 -3.79
N VAL A 157 9.66 13.32 -4.77
CA VAL A 157 9.10 13.49 -6.11
C VAL A 157 8.18 12.31 -6.40
N LYS A 158 6.92 12.59 -6.72
CA LYS A 158 6.02 11.64 -7.41
C LYS A 158 6.21 11.85 -8.91
N LEU A 159 6.56 10.79 -9.63
CA LEU A 159 6.66 10.79 -11.09
C LEU A 159 5.57 9.89 -11.68
N ASP A 160 4.69 10.53 -12.43
CA ASP A 160 3.56 9.93 -13.10
C ASP A 160 3.91 9.45 -14.51
N GLY A 161 2.95 8.86 -15.23
CA GLY A 161 3.20 8.16 -16.49
C GLY A 161 2.25 8.48 -17.64
N CYS A 162 1.45 9.55 -17.55
CA CYS A 162 0.55 9.94 -18.63
C CYS A 162 1.35 10.40 -19.87
N ASN A 163 0.70 10.38 -21.03
CA ASN A 163 1.30 10.87 -22.28
C ASN A 163 2.67 10.24 -22.62
N LEU A 164 2.88 9.00 -22.21
CA LEU A 164 4.07 8.19 -22.46
C LEU A 164 3.65 6.76 -22.84
N ASN A 165 4.41 6.10 -23.72
CA ASN A 165 4.22 4.67 -23.97
C ASN A 165 4.72 3.85 -22.76
N PRO A 166 3.87 3.08 -22.05
CA PRO A 166 4.30 2.35 -20.84
C PRO A 166 5.40 1.30 -21.07
N ARG A 167 5.65 0.91 -22.32
CA ARG A 167 6.78 0.04 -22.71
C ARG A 167 8.14 0.72 -22.57
N LEU A 168 8.19 2.05 -22.46
CA LEU A 168 9.43 2.81 -22.28
C LEU A 168 9.77 3.05 -20.80
N MET A 169 8.85 2.72 -19.88
CA MET A 169 9.02 3.03 -18.45
C MET A 169 10.16 2.23 -17.80
N ASP A 170 10.45 1.01 -18.30
CA ASP A 170 11.62 0.21 -17.94
C ASP A 170 12.97 0.91 -18.18
N ILE A 171 12.98 1.94 -19.01
CA ILE A 171 14.17 2.73 -19.34
C ILE A 171 14.11 4.11 -18.67
N LEU A 172 12.95 4.76 -18.74
CA LEU A 172 12.82 6.17 -18.38
C LEU A 172 12.76 6.42 -16.87
N TYR A 173 12.07 5.57 -16.10
CA TYR A 173 12.03 5.71 -14.63
C TYR A 173 13.42 5.48 -13.98
N PRO A 174 14.20 4.46 -14.38
CA PRO A 174 15.59 4.34 -13.94
C PRO A 174 16.47 5.54 -14.34
N ALA A 175 16.28 6.10 -15.53
CA ALA A 175 17.01 7.31 -15.95
C ALA A 175 16.64 8.54 -15.10
N TYR A 176 15.38 8.65 -14.68
CA TYR A 176 14.93 9.68 -13.75
C TYR A 176 15.58 9.51 -12.37
N THR A 177 15.61 8.28 -11.87
CA THR A 177 16.28 7.91 -10.60
C THR A 177 17.76 8.35 -10.62
N GLN A 178 18.47 8.07 -11.72
CA GLN A 178 19.86 8.52 -11.88
C GLN A 178 19.98 10.05 -11.89
N SER A 179 19.02 10.75 -12.48
CA SER A 179 18.99 12.21 -12.51
C SER A 179 18.82 12.80 -11.11
N LEU A 180 17.91 12.24 -10.30
CA LEU A 180 17.74 12.60 -8.89
C LEU A 180 19.01 12.33 -8.08
N ASN A 181 19.59 11.14 -8.19
CA ASN A 181 20.81 10.77 -7.45
C ASN A 181 22.01 11.69 -7.77
N ARG A 182 22.15 12.11 -9.03
CA ARG A 182 23.24 13.03 -9.47
C ARG A 182 23.17 14.41 -8.83
N THR A 183 22.04 14.81 -8.26
CA THR A 183 21.91 16.09 -7.54
C THR A 183 22.64 16.06 -6.19
N GLY A 184 22.90 14.87 -5.63
CA GLY A 184 23.47 14.70 -4.30
C GLY A 184 22.49 14.96 -3.15
N ARG A 185 21.26 15.41 -3.42
CA ARG A 185 20.20 15.54 -2.41
C ARG A 185 19.44 14.22 -2.27
N PRO A 186 19.27 13.66 -1.06
CA PRO A 186 18.37 12.54 -0.84
C PRO A 186 16.91 12.96 -1.08
N ILE A 187 16.30 12.41 -2.12
CA ILE A 187 14.90 12.68 -2.50
C ILE A 187 14.17 11.34 -2.56
N VAL A 188 13.05 11.23 -1.83
CA VAL A 188 12.16 10.06 -1.91
C VAL A 188 11.54 10.02 -3.29
N PHE A 189 11.69 8.91 -4.00
CA PHE A 189 11.16 8.77 -5.36
C PHE A 189 9.95 7.84 -5.40
N SER A 190 8.76 8.42 -5.64
CA SER A 190 7.50 7.69 -5.85
C SER A 190 7.23 7.52 -7.34
N CYS A 191 7.02 6.28 -7.77
CA CYS A 191 6.88 5.92 -9.17
C CYS A 191 5.47 5.41 -9.50
N SER A 192 4.78 6.00 -10.47
CA SER A 192 3.53 5.43 -10.99
C SER A 192 3.74 4.32 -12.02
N TRP A 193 5.00 3.99 -12.35
CA TRP A 193 5.39 3.03 -13.39
C TRP A 193 4.52 1.74 -13.45
N PRO A 194 4.40 0.92 -12.38
CA PRO A 194 3.67 -0.33 -12.51
C PRO A 194 2.19 -0.15 -12.83
N ALA A 195 1.50 0.89 -12.33
CA ALA A 195 0.08 1.13 -12.62
C ALA A 195 -0.20 1.20 -14.13
N TYR A 196 0.54 2.04 -14.87
CA TYR A 196 0.37 2.18 -16.31
C TYR A 196 0.69 0.91 -17.11
N GLN A 197 1.62 0.08 -16.61
CA GLN A 197 1.90 -1.21 -17.24
C GLN A 197 0.77 -2.22 -16.98
N VAL A 198 0.22 -2.22 -15.76
CA VAL A 198 -0.92 -3.06 -15.38
C VAL A 198 -2.16 -2.72 -16.20
N ASP A 199 -2.44 -1.44 -16.42
CA ASP A 199 -3.57 -0.97 -17.24
C ASP A 199 -3.54 -1.51 -18.67
N LEU A 200 -2.34 -1.77 -19.20
CA LEU A 200 -2.14 -2.38 -20.52
C LEU A 200 -2.06 -3.91 -20.49
N GLY A 201 -2.37 -4.55 -19.35
CA GLY A 201 -2.27 -6.00 -19.17
C GLY A 201 -0.82 -6.52 -19.20
N MET A 202 0.17 -5.65 -19.03
CA MET A 202 1.58 -6.03 -18.94
C MET A 202 1.88 -6.59 -17.54
N LYS A 203 2.98 -7.35 -17.43
CA LYS A 203 3.51 -7.81 -16.14
C LYS A 203 4.69 -6.92 -15.74
N PRO A 204 4.54 -6.01 -14.76
CA PRO A 204 5.63 -5.14 -14.37
C PRO A 204 6.82 -5.90 -13.80
N ASN A 205 8.03 -5.42 -14.07
CA ASN A 205 9.24 -5.94 -13.46
C ASN A 205 9.46 -5.32 -12.08
N TYR A 206 8.75 -5.84 -11.08
CA TYR A 206 8.79 -5.33 -9.70
C TYR A 206 10.20 -5.35 -9.06
N ARG A 207 11.10 -6.21 -9.52
CA ARG A 207 12.51 -6.19 -9.09
C ARG A 207 13.19 -4.91 -9.59
N ALA A 208 13.08 -4.60 -10.88
CA ALA A 208 13.66 -3.38 -11.45
C ALA A 208 13.04 -2.11 -10.85
N ILE A 209 11.73 -2.12 -10.62
CA ILE A 209 11.03 -1.03 -9.93
C ILE A 209 11.59 -0.84 -8.53
N ALA A 210 11.73 -1.91 -7.73
CA ALA A 210 12.29 -1.85 -6.39
C ALA A 210 13.77 -1.40 -6.33
N HIS A 211 14.52 -1.55 -7.43
CA HIS A 211 15.88 -1.00 -7.57
C HIS A 211 15.91 0.48 -7.94
N SER A 212 14.81 1.00 -8.46
CA SER A 212 14.73 2.36 -9.01
C SER A 212 13.89 3.30 -8.16
N CYS A 213 12.94 2.78 -7.38
CA CYS A 213 11.90 3.57 -6.71
C CYS A 213 11.89 3.32 -5.20
N ASN A 214 11.63 4.37 -4.42
CA ASN A 214 11.39 4.22 -2.99
C ASN A 214 9.98 3.74 -2.67
N LEU A 215 9.03 4.05 -3.54
CA LEU A 215 7.68 3.52 -3.50
C LEU A 215 7.08 3.50 -4.90
N TRP A 216 6.08 2.65 -5.13
CA TRP A 216 5.43 2.54 -6.44
C TRP A 216 3.93 2.28 -6.35
N ARG A 217 3.15 3.08 -7.08
CA ARG A 217 1.71 2.88 -7.27
C ARG A 217 1.50 1.66 -8.17
N TYR A 218 0.98 0.58 -7.60
CA TYR A 218 0.91 -0.72 -8.27
C TYR A 218 -0.41 -0.99 -9.00
N TYR A 219 -1.42 -0.14 -8.81
CA TYR A 219 -2.78 -0.33 -9.33
C TYR A 219 -3.49 1.02 -9.53
N ASP A 220 -4.76 0.96 -9.96
CA ASP A 220 -5.68 2.08 -10.21
C ASP A 220 -5.67 3.15 -9.11
N ASP A 221 -6.01 4.38 -9.49
CA ASP A 221 -6.24 5.49 -8.56
C ASP A 221 -7.39 5.16 -7.60
N ILE A 222 -7.18 5.50 -6.33
CA ILE A 222 -8.24 5.45 -5.34
C ILE A 222 -9.24 6.58 -5.59
N SER A 223 -10.51 6.24 -5.51
CA SER A 223 -11.62 7.20 -5.49
C SER A 223 -12.26 7.20 -4.11
N ASP A 224 -13.01 8.26 -3.78
CA ASP A 224 -13.75 8.38 -2.52
C ASP A 224 -14.95 7.42 -2.45
N SER A 225 -14.68 6.11 -2.45
CA SER A 225 -15.68 5.06 -2.43
C SER A 225 -15.15 3.78 -1.78
N TRP A 226 -16.05 3.04 -1.13
CA TRP A 226 -15.72 1.76 -0.53
C TRP A 226 -15.39 0.70 -1.58
N GLU A 227 -16.05 0.77 -2.74
CA GLU A 227 -15.80 -0.10 -3.88
C GLU A 227 -14.36 -0.01 -4.38
N SER A 228 -13.81 1.20 -4.43
CA SER A 228 -12.42 1.44 -4.82
C SER A 228 -11.42 0.93 -3.78
N VAL A 229 -11.70 1.10 -2.49
CA VAL A 229 -10.89 0.46 -1.43
C VAL A 229 -10.88 -1.07 -1.60
N LEU A 230 -12.04 -1.68 -1.84
CA LEU A 230 -12.13 -3.13 -2.04
C LEU A 230 -11.41 -3.61 -3.30
N SER A 231 -11.50 -2.87 -4.41
CA SER A 231 -10.82 -3.26 -5.66
C SER A 231 -9.30 -3.26 -5.51
N ILE A 232 -8.73 -2.26 -4.81
CA ILE A 232 -7.30 -2.19 -4.50
C ILE A 232 -6.87 -3.36 -3.62
N LEU A 233 -7.67 -3.71 -2.60
CA LEU A 233 -7.40 -4.86 -1.72
C LEU A 233 -7.45 -6.20 -2.46
N ASP A 234 -8.39 -6.35 -3.39
CA ASP A 234 -8.52 -7.56 -4.21
C ASP A 234 -7.37 -7.68 -5.21
N TYR A 235 -6.99 -6.59 -5.86
CA TYR A 235 -5.81 -6.57 -6.71
C TYR A 235 -4.56 -6.93 -5.91
N TYR A 236 -4.34 -6.29 -4.76
CA TYR A 236 -3.24 -6.61 -3.86
C TYR A 236 -3.19 -8.11 -3.56
N ALA A 237 -4.31 -8.69 -3.12
CA ALA A 237 -4.36 -10.10 -2.75
C ALA A 237 -4.08 -11.04 -3.94
N SER A 238 -4.36 -10.61 -5.18
CA SER A 238 -4.03 -11.37 -6.40
C SER A 238 -2.53 -11.39 -6.73
N VAL A 239 -1.76 -10.38 -6.28
CA VAL A 239 -0.33 -10.24 -6.57
C VAL A 239 0.57 -10.19 -5.32
N GLN A 240 0.02 -10.43 -4.13
CA GLN A 240 0.68 -10.22 -2.84
C GLN A 240 2.03 -10.92 -2.72
N ASP A 241 2.17 -12.15 -3.23
CA ASP A 241 3.45 -12.88 -3.17
C ASP A 241 4.57 -12.15 -3.91
N THR A 242 4.24 -11.45 -5.00
CA THR A 242 5.19 -10.65 -5.76
C THR A 242 5.55 -9.38 -5.00
N LEU A 243 4.54 -8.63 -4.52
CA LEU A 243 4.75 -7.37 -3.81
C LEU A 243 5.48 -7.55 -2.48
N ILE A 244 5.13 -8.58 -1.70
CA ILE A 244 5.78 -8.91 -0.42
C ILE A 244 7.27 -9.23 -0.61
N ARG A 245 7.65 -9.90 -1.71
CA ARG A 245 9.05 -10.25 -1.98
C ARG A 245 9.93 -9.04 -2.31
N VAL A 246 9.36 -7.98 -2.89
CA VAL A 246 10.11 -6.82 -3.34
C VAL A 246 9.99 -5.61 -2.42
N SER A 247 9.00 -5.58 -1.52
CA SER A 247 8.79 -4.49 -0.57
C SER A 247 9.65 -4.66 0.70
N GLY A 248 10.03 -3.54 1.32
CA GLY A 248 10.84 -3.50 2.54
C GLY A 248 11.45 -2.11 2.76
N PRO A 249 12.35 -1.96 3.75
CA PRO A 249 13.03 -0.69 4.01
C PRO A 249 13.64 -0.08 2.74
N GLY A 250 13.26 1.16 2.46
CA GLY A 250 13.65 1.93 1.27
C GLY A 250 12.81 1.70 0.03
N ARG A 251 11.82 0.79 0.03
CA ARG A 251 11.09 0.32 -1.16
C ARG A 251 9.69 -0.22 -0.84
N TRP A 252 8.65 0.55 -1.12
CA TRP A 252 7.28 0.22 -0.68
C TRP A 252 6.27 0.08 -1.81
N SER A 253 5.39 -0.91 -1.71
CA SER A 253 4.20 -0.98 -2.57
C SER A 253 3.18 0.06 -2.09
N ASP A 254 2.70 0.88 -3.00
CA ASP A 254 1.78 1.98 -2.72
C ASP A 254 0.35 1.64 -3.22
N PRO A 255 -0.60 1.33 -2.31
CA PRO A 255 -2.03 1.13 -2.61
C PRO A 255 -2.81 2.44 -2.80
N ASP A 256 -2.10 3.57 -2.94
CA ASP A 256 -2.66 4.92 -3.01
C ASP A 256 -3.11 5.50 -1.65
N MET A 257 -3.61 6.74 -1.70
CA MET A 257 -3.92 7.60 -0.56
C MET A 257 -4.94 7.02 0.44
N LEU A 258 -4.87 7.51 1.67
CA LEU A 258 -5.93 7.38 2.66
C LEU A 258 -7.01 8.44 2.41
N ILE A 259 -8.26 8.01 2.25
CA ILE A 259 -9.45 8.84 2.01
C ILE A 259 -10.30 9.03 3.28
N ILE A 260 -9.69 8.73 4.44
CA ILE A 260 -10.32 8.76 5.76
C ILE A 260 -10.69 10.19 6.12
N GLY A 261 -11.99 10.40 6.37
CA GLY A 261 -12.54 11.72 6.74
C GLY A 261 -13.08 12.53 5.56
N ASN A 262 -13.04 12.00 4.34
CA ASN A 262 -13.78 12.53 3.19
C ASN A 262 -15.27 12.13 3.27
N TYR A 263 -15.88 11.77 2.14
CA TYR A 263 -17.33 11.64 2.01
C TYR A 263 -17.79 10.20 1.77
N GLY A 264 -16.96 9.36 1.17
CA GLY A 264 -17.34 8.03 0.67
C GLY A 264 -17.21 6.90 1.69
N LEU A 265 -16.40 7.06 2.73
CA LEU A 265 -16.19 6.02 3.75
C LEU A 265 -17.01 6.27 5.02
N SER A 266 -17.71 5.22 5.46
CA SER A 266 -18.27 5.16 6.82
C SER A 266 -17.15 5.11 7.87
N TYR A 267 -17.52 5.24 9.14
CA TYR A 267 -16.57 5.13 10.24
C TYR A 267 -15.88 3.76 10.29
N ASP A 268 -16.65 2.67 10.14
CA ASP A 268 -16.11 1.30 10.14
C ASP A 268 -15.23 1.03 8.90
N GLN A 269 -15.61 1.56 7.74
CA GLN A 269 -14.80 1.48 6.51
C GLN A 269 -13.49 2.27 6.61
N SER A 270 -13.52 3.42 7.28
CA SER A 270 -12.32 4.23 7.56
C SER A 270 -11.35 3.50 8.50
N LYS A 271 -11.87 2.81 9.52
CA LYS A 271 -11.06 1.91 10.36
C LYS A 271 -10.49 0.77 9.51
N ALA A 272 -11.29 0.19 8.63
CA ALA A 272 -10.84 -0.90 7.76
C ALA A 272 -9.69 -0.46 6.83
N GLN A 273 -9.79 0.73 6.19
CA GLN A 273 -8.73 1.26 5.35
C GLN A 273 -7.42 1.44 6.14
N MET A 274 -7.47 2.14 7.28
CA MET A 274 -6.27 2.38 8.09
C MET A 274 -5.60 1.08 8.55
N ALA A 275 -6.39 0.11 9.03
CA ALA A 275 -5.87 -1.18 9.49
C ALA A 275 -5.23 -1.99 8.36
N LEU A 276 -5.86 -2.05 7.19
CA LEU A 276 -5.37 -2.83 6.05
C LEU A 276 -4.16 -2.17 5.38
N TRP A 277 -4.11 -0.83 5.29
CA TRP A 277 -2.90 -0.10 4.85
C TRP A 277 -1.74 -0.33 5.82
N ALA A 278 -2.00 -0.39 7.13
CA ALA A 278 -0.98 -0.73 8.12
C ALA A 278 -0.48 -2.18 7.96
N ILE A 279 -1.35 -3.15 7.69
CA ILE A 279 -0.95 -4.55 7.39
C ILE A 279 -0.13 -4.63 6.10
N MET A 280 -0.49 -3.86 5.08
CA MET A 280 0.24 -3.84 3.80
C MET A 280 1.56 -3.07 3.85
N ALA A 281 1.96 -2.51 5.01
CA ALA A 281 3.13 -1.64 5.10
C ALA A 281 3.10 -0.51 4.04
N ALA A 282 1.91 0.00 3.78
CA ALA A 282 1.67 1.03 2.78
C ALA A 282 2.18 2.41 3.25
N PRO A 283 2.53 3.32 2.34
CA PRO A 283 2.60 4.74 2.67
C PRO A 283 1.27 5.21 3.29
N LEU A 284 1.34 6.08 4.29
CA LEU A 284 0.15 6.70 4.90
C LEU A 284 0.06 8.16 4.46
N PHE A 285 -0.29 8.37 3.19
CA PHE A 285 -0.57 9.70 2.66
C PHE A 285 -2.06 10.01 2.79
N MET A 286 -2.39 10.94 3.69
CA MET A 286 -3.75 11.46 3.84
C MET A 286 -4.10 12.35 2.65
N SER A 287 -5.29 12.18 2.08
CA SER A 287 -5.89 13.14 1.15
C SER A 287 -7.25 13.55 1.70
N VAL A 288 -7.25 14.56 2.57
CA VAL A 288 -8.46 15.04 3.27
C VAL A 288 -8.26 16.50 3.68
N ASP A 289 -9.36 17.26 3.81
CA ASP A 289 -9.30 18.61 4.33
C ASP A 289 -9.11 18.62 5.85
N LEU A 290 -7.87 18.86 6.30
CA LEU A 290 -7.52 18.86 7.71
C LEU A 290 -8.13 20.03 8.51
N ARG A 291 -8.66 21.06 7.84
CA ARG A 291 -9.35 22.19 8.50
C ARG A 291 -10.69 21.76 9.10
N THR A 292 -11.35 20.79 8.46
CA THR A 292 -12.74 20.42 8.75
C THR A 292 -12.91 18.93 9.04
N ILE A 293 -11.83 18.15 9.11
CA ILE A 293 -11.90 16.73 9.44
C ILE A 293 -12.60 16.51 10.79
N ARG A 294 -13.58 15.61 10.81
CA ARG A 294 -14.33 15.29 12.03
C ARG A 294 -13.42 14.57 13.05
N PRO A 295 -13.60 14.81 14.37
CA PRO A 295 -12.72 14.26 15.41
C PRO A 295 -12.55 12.75 15.34
N GLU A 296 -13.62 12.00 15.09
CA GLU A 296 -13.60 10.54 15.06
C GLU A 296 -12.73 9.95 13.93
N PHE A 297 -12.58 10.66 12.80
CA PHE A 297 -11.69 10.24 11.70
C PHE A 297 -10.25 10.70 11.95
N LYS A 298 -10.07 11.88 12.56
CA LYS A 298 -8.77 12.33 13.04
C LYS A 298 -8.17 11.36 14.05
N GLU A 299 -8.98 10.81 14.96
CA GLU A 299 -8.54 9.79 15.91
C GLU A 299 -8.05 8.50 15.22
N ILE A 300 -8.71 8.06 14.15
CA ILE A 300 -8.25 6.92 13.34
C ILE A 300 -6.86 7.22 12.76
N LEU A 301 -6.70 8.39 12.13
CA LEU A 301 -5.44 8.79 11.50
C LEU A 301 -4.30 8.97 12.52
N LEU A 302 -4.60 9.41 13.75
CA LEU A 302 -3.62 9.64 14.81
C LEU A 302 -3.39 8.43 15.74
N ASN A 303 -4.00 7.27 15.47
CA ASN A 303 -3.84 6.10 16.32
C ASN A 303 -2.39 5.58 16.31
N ARG A 304 -1.65 5.93 17.36
CA ARG A 304 -0.22 5.61 17.51
C ARG A 304 0.08 4.11 17.53
N GLN A 305 -0.86 3.27 17.99
CA GLN A 305 -0.65 1.82 18.02
C GLN A 305 -0.68 1.24 16.60
N ILE A 306 -1.58 1.71 15.75
CA ILE A 306 -1.69 1.27 14.35
C ILE A 306 -0.57 1.89 13.50
N ILE A 307 -0.21 3.15 13.76
CA ILE A 307 0.98 3.76 13.15
C ILE A 307 2.23 2.95 13.49
N ALA A 308 2.40 2.48 14.73
CA ALA A 308 3.54 1.64 15.11
C ALA A 308 3.55 0.29 14.38
N VAL A 309 2.38 -0.28 14.04
CA VAL A 309 2.30 -1.44 13.15
C VAL A 309 2.78 -1.07 11.75
N ASN A 310 2.29 0.04 11.19
CA ASN A 310 2.70 0.50 9.86
C ASN A 310 4.22 0.74 9.77
N GLN A 311 4.77 1.45 10.76
CA GLN A 311 6.16 1.89 10.88
C GLN A 311 7.10 0.84 11.49
N ASP A 312 6.68 -0.42 11.61
CA ASP A 312 7.50 -1.47 12.21
C ASP A 312 8.85 -1.65 11.48
N PRO A 313 9.98 -1.69 12.21
CA PRO A 313 11.32 -1.64 11.63
C PRO A 313 11.72 -2.92 10.89
N LEU A 314 11.00 -4.05 11.04
CA LEU A 314 11.24 -5.20 10.16
C LEU A 314 10.88 -4.88 8.71
N GLY A 315 9.99 -3.91 8.50
CA GLY A 315 9.54 -3.49 7.18
C GLY A 315 8.89 -4.61 6.35
N LYS A 316 8.42 -5.67 7.00
CA LYS A 316 7.79 -6.80 6.32
C LYS A 316 6.34 -6.46 5.99
N MET A 317 6.00 -6.55 4.70
CA MET A 317 4.63 -6.45 4.21
C MET A 317 3.79 -7.67 4.68
N GLY A 318 2.56 -7.43 5.12
CA GLY A 318 1.61 -8.46 5.53
C GLY A 318 0.86 -9.10 4.36
N ARG A 319 -0.10 -9.96 4.64
CA ARG A 319 -0.85 -10.71 3.62
C ARG A 319 -2.28 -11.03 4.04
N ARG A 320 -3.14 -11.26 3.04
CA ARG A 320 -4.42 -11.94 3.24
C ARG A 320 -4.15 -13.43 3.42
N ILE A 321 -4.45 -13.97 4.59
CA ILE A 321 -4.21 -15.37 4.95
C ILE A 321 -5.35 -16.26 4.44
N VAL A 322 -6.59 -15.84 4.69
CA VAL A 322 -7.77 -16.62 4.31
C VAL A 322 -8.98 -15.71 4.11
N THR A 323 -9.87 -16.15 3.23
CA THR A 323 -11.23 -15.61 3.07
C THR A 323 -12.23 -16.75 3.28
N VAL A 324 -13.17 -16.58 4.19
CA VAL A 324 -14.23 -17.55 4.50
C VAL A 324 -15.55 -16.80 4.73
N ASN A 325 -16.59 -17.12 3.95
CA ASN A 325 -17.95 -16.58 4.16
C ASN A 325 -18.01 -15.04 4.27
N GLY A 326 -17.19 -14.34 3.47
CA GLY A 326 -17.10 -12.87 3.50
C GLY A 326 -16.35 -12.30 4.71
N ILE A 327 -15.65 -13.13 5.49
CA ILE A 327 -14.68 -12.71 6.50
C ILE A 327 -13.28 -12.98 5.95
N GLU A 328 -12.39 -12.01 6.10
CA GLU A 328 -10.99 -12.17 5.77
C GLU A 328 -10.13 -12.07 7.03
N VAL A 329 -9.07 -12.87 7.08
CA VAL A 329 -8.01 -12.74 8.08
C VAL A 329 -6.75 -12.30 7.38
N TRP A 330 -6.18 -11.19 7.86
CA TRP A 330 -4.92 -10.67 7.37
C TRP A 330 -3.91 -10.64 8.52
N ALA A 331 -2.63 -10.85 8.20
CA ALA A 331 -1.58 -10.81 9.21
C ALA A 331 -0.29 -10.20 8.67
N ARG A 332 0.42 -9.46 9.54
CA ARG A 332 1.73 -8.87 9.28
C ARG A 332 2.69 -9.28 10.41
N PRO A 333 3.86 -9.88 10.11
CA PRO A 333 4.89 -10.11 11.12
C PRO A 333 5.59 -8.80 11.49
N LEU A 334 5.87 -8.62 12.78
CA LEU A 334 6.40 -7.40 13.40
C LEU A 334 7.56 -7.73 14.36
N ALA A 335 8.31 -6.70 14.73
CA ALA A 335 9.20 -6.72 15.87
C ALA A 335 8.43 -6.55 17.20
N PRO A 336 8.98 -7.04 18.33
CA PRO A 336 10.18 -7.89 18.43
C PRO A 336 9.94 -9.32 17.94
N VAL A 337 11.05 -10.00 17.60
CA VAL A 337 11.12 -11.45 17.35
C VAL A 337 11.90 -12.06 18.51
N THR A 338 11.42 -13.14 19.12
CA THR A 338 12.16 -13.80 20.21
C THR A 338 13.42 -14.48 19.68
N ASP A 339 14.32 -14.87 20.59
CA ASP A 339 15.55 -15.59 20.24
C ASP A 339 15.25 -16.95 19.58
N GLU A 340 14.11 -17.56 19.91
CA GLU A 340 13.61 -18.79 19.28
C GLU A 340 12.94 -18.56 17.91
N GLY A 341 12.90 -17.30 17.44
CA GLY A 341 12.39 -16.95 16.12
C GLY A 341 10.88 -16.69 16.05
N PHE A 342 10.17 -16.58 17.17
CA PHE A 342 8.75 -16.24 17.17
C PHE A 342 8.54 -14.73 17.00
N PRO A 343 7.90 -14.26 15.92
CA PRO A 343 7.71 -12.84 15.70
C PRO A 343 6.49 -12.31 16.47
N SER A 344 6.48 -11.02 16.77
CA SER A 344 5.22 -10.31 16.99
C SER A 344 4.40 -10.27 15.71
N ALA A 345 3.10 -9.98 15.81
CA ALA A 345 2.24 -9.84 14.65
C ALA A 345 1.13 -8.82 14.87
N ALA A 346 0.72 -8.17 13.79
CA ALA A 346 -0.60 -7.54 13.70
C ALA A 346 -1.54 -8.45 12.92
N ILE A 347 -2.79 -8.51 13.35
CA ILE A 347 -3.84 -9.36 12.79
C ILE A 347 -5.06 -8.49 12.53
N VAL A 348 -5.66 -8.59 11.35
CA VAL A 348 -6.93 -7.92 11.04
C VAL A 348 -7.96 -8.97 10.71
N LEU A 349 -9.07 -8.94 11.46
CA LEU A 349 -10.30 -9.65 11.14
C LEU A 349 -11.20 -8.67 10.40
N PHE A 350 -11.36 -8.87 9.10
CA PHE A 350 -12.09 -7.97 8.23
C PHE A 350 -13.41 -8.59 7.79
N ASN A 351 -14.53 -7.94 8.09
CA ASN A 351 -15.83 -8.38 7.65
C ASN A 351 -16.22 -7.66 6.34
N ARG A 352 -16.05 -8.34 5.21
CA ARG A 352 -16.41 -7.83 3.88
C ARG A 352 -17.90 -7.85 3.59
N ARG A 353 -18.70 -8.44 4.47
CA ARG A 353 -20.16 -8.46 4.30
C ARG A 353 -20.68 -7.03 4.47
N HIS A 354 -21.70 -6.71 3.70
CA HIS A 354 -22.42 -5.43 3.72
C HIS A 354 -23.89 -5.62 4.14
N ILE A 355 -24.24 -6.82 4.61
CA ILE A 355 -25.60 -7.20 5.01
C ILE A 355 -25.63 -7.83 6.41
N GLY A 356 -26.62 -7.42 7.20
CA GLY A 356 -26.87 -7.89 8.56
C GLY A 356 -26.14 -7.06 9.63
N GLY A 357 -26.04 -7.63 10.83
CA GLY A 357 -25.33 -7.02 11.96
C GLY A 357 -23.89 -7.57 12.14
N PRO A 358 -23.25 -7.25 13.28
CA PRO A 358 -21.92 -7.73 13.61
C PRO A 358 -21.84 -9.27 13.61
N VAL A 359 -20.71 -9.82 13.17
CA VAL A 359 -20.49 -11.27 13.09
C VAL A 359 -19.44 -11.69 14.11
N ARG A 360 -19.70 -12.79 14.81
CA ARG A 360 -18.73 -13.38 15.74
C ARG A 360 -17.75 -14.26 14.97
N VAL A 361 -16.48 -13.91 15.06
CA VAL A 361 -15.34 -14.60 14.47
C VAL A 361 -14.47 -15.11 15.60
N THR A 362 -14.09 -16.39 15.57
CA THR A 362 -13.14 -16.96 16.52
C THR A 362 -11.86 -17.35 15.80
N LEU A 363 -10.74 -16.83 16.28
CA LEU A 363 -9.40 -17.09 15.74
C LEU A 363 -8.56 -17.89 16.75
N GLN A 364 -7.85 -18.90 16.28
CA GLN A 364 -6.72 -19.51 17.00
C GLN A 364 -5.41 -19.04 16.38
N LEU A 365 -4.44 -18.61 17.20
CA LEU A 365 -3.18 -18.04 16.71
C LEU A 365 -2.36 -19.03 15.87
N ASN A 366 -2.43 -20.33 16.17
CA ASN A 366 -1.77 -21.37 15.39
C ASN A 366 -2.19 -21.41 13.91
N SER A 367 -3.46 -21.05 13.61
CA SER A 367 -4.07 -21.15 12.28
C SER A 367 -3.46 -20.16 11.29
N ILE A 368 -2.80 -19.13 11.82
CA ILE A 368 -2.08 -18.10 11.07
C ILE A 368 -0.56 -18.19 11.29
N GLY A 369 -0.06 -19.31 11.83
CA GLY A 369 1.36 -19.58 11.99
C GLY A 369 2.01 -19.02 13.26
N LEU A 370 1.23 -18.51 14.21
CA LEU A 370 1.73 -18.01 15.50
C LEU A 370 1.72 -19.13 16.54
N THR A 371 2.88 -19.79 16.71
CA THR A 371 2.99 -21.09 17.38
C THR A 371 3.83 -21.10 18.67
N ASN A 372 4.17 -19.92 19.23
CA ASN A 372 4.96 -19.83 20.46
C ASN A 372 4.30 -20.64 21.60
N PRO A 373 4.95 -21.68 22.16
CA PRO A 373 4.37 -22.50 23.23
C PRO A 373 4.12 -21.70 24.52
N HIS A 374 4.84 -20.59 24.72
CA HIS A 374 4.62 -19.70 25.85
C HIS A 374 3.41 -18.78 25.67
N GLY A 375 2.84 -18.70 24.46
CA GLY A 375 1.68 -17.87 24.12
C GLY A 375 2.06 -16.47 23.64
N TYR A 376 1.04 -15.66 23.44
CA TYR A 376 1.17 -14.27 22.99
C TYR A 376 0.34 -13.36 23.89
N LYS A 377 0.85 -12.17 24.20
CA LYS A 377 0.06 -11.07 24.71
C LYS A 377 -0.75 -10.48 23.55
N VAL A 378 -2.07 -10.47 23.65
CA VAL A 378 -2.99 -10.04 22.60
C VAL A 378 -3.88 -8.90 23.08
N TRP A 379 -4.05 -7.84 22.28
CA TRP A 379 -4.97 -6.74 22.54
C TRP A 379 -5.49 -6.09 21.26
N ASP A 380 -6.65 -5.44 21.34
CA ASP A 380 -7.26 -4.68 20.24
C ASP A 380 -6.64 -3.29 20.14
N LEU A 381 -6.29 -2.86 18.93
CA LEU A 381 -5.61 -1.59 18.65
C LEU A 381 -6.57 -0.41 18.48
N TYR A 382 -7.88 -0.67 18.31
CA TYR A 382 -8.91 0.35 18.25
C TYR A 382 -9.63 0.57 19.58
N ASP A 383 -9.52 -0.36 20.53
CA ASP A 383 -10.03 -0.17 21.88
C ASP A 383 -8.96 0.49 22.76
N PRO A 384 -9.11 1.78 23.14
CA PRO A 384 -8.14 2.47 23.97
C PRO A 384 -8.07 1.91 25.40
N GLN A 385 -9.05 1.10 25.83
CA GLN A 385 -9.08 0.44 27.14
C GLN A 385 -8.60 -1.01 27.09
N ALA A 386 -8.26 -1.54 25.90
CA ALA A 386 -7.79 -2.90 25.79
C ALA A 386 -6.48 -3.10 26.54
N THR A 387 -6.44 -4.12 27.38
CA THR A 387 -5.23 -4.56 28.06
C THR A 387 -4.75 -5.89 27.46
N PRO A 388 -3.43 -6.13 27.36
CA PRO A 388 -2.93 -7.37 26.79
C PRO A 388 -3.33 -8.60 27.61
N VAL A 389 -3.97 -9.57 26.96
CA VAL A 389 -4.29 -10.88 27.54
C VAL A 389 -3.35 -11.94 26.98
N ILE A 390 -2.89 -12.88 27.82
CA ILE A 390 -2.04 -13.98 27.34
C ILE A 390 -2.94 -15.06 26.75
N VAL A 391 -2.67 -15.42 25.49
CA VAL A 391 -3.40 -16.45 24.75
C VAL A 391 -2.42 -17.49 24.22
N LYS A 392 -2.71 -18.77 24.42
CA LYS A 392 -1.93 -19.88 23.85
C LYS A 392 -2.29 -20.13 22.38
N PRO A 393 -1.41 -20.75 21.57
CA PRO A 393 -1.67 -20.95 20.14
C PRO A 393 -3.00 -21.63 19.77
N PHE A 394 -3.51 -22.51 20.63
CA PHE A 394 -4.74 -23.29 20.42
C PHE A 394 -5.96 -22.72 21.14
N GLU A 395 -5.81 -21.62 21.89
CA GLU A 395 -6.92 -20.98 22.59
C GLU A 395 -7.72 -20.10 21.62
N ASP A 396 -9.03 -20.07 21.83
CA ASP A 396 -9.97 -19.32 21.02
C ASP A 396 -9.93 -17.82 21.39
N ILE A 397 -9.74 -16.97 20.38
CA ILE A 397 -9.88 -15.52 20.47
C ILE A 397 -11.19 -15.12 19.80
N PRO A 398 -12.29 -14.95 20.56
CA PRO A 398 -13.54 -14.49 19.99
C PRO A 398 -13.51 -12.98 19.76
N SER A 399 -14.02 -12.55 18.61
CA SER A 399 -14.15 -11.15 18.22
C SER A 399 -15.49 -10.92 17.53
N THR A 400 -16.06 -9.74 17.73
CA THR A 400 -17.30 -9.32 17.07
C THR A 400 -16.95 -8.24 16.05
N VAL A 401 -17.19 -8.50 14.76
CA VAL A 401 -16.74 -7.64 13.67
C VAL A 401 -17.94 -7.07 12.91
N ASN A 402 -18.07 -5.74 12.91
CA ASN A 402 -19.13 -5.02 12.19
C ASN A 402 -19.05 -5.24 10.67
N PRO A 403 -20.17 -5.22 9.93
CA PRO A 403 -20.16 -5.20 8.46
C PRO A 403 -19.29 -4.07 7.92
N SER A 404 -18.49 -4.35 6.89
CA SER A 404 -17.48 -3.43 6.32
C SER A 404 -16.46 -2.87 7.32
N GLY A 405 -16.37 -3.45 8.52
CA GLY A 405 -15.48 -3.04 9.60
C GLY A 405 -14.41 -4.07 9.92
N VAL A 406 -13.56 -3.72 10.87
CA VAL A 406 -12.42 -4.53 11.30
C VAL A 406 -12.32 -4.63 12.82
N VAL A 407 -11.75 -5.74 13.29
CA VAL A 407 -11.04 -5.84 14.56
C VAL A 407 -9.56 -5.97 14.22
N MET A 408 -8.71 -5.13 14.82
CA MET A 408 -7.26 -5.16 14.60
C MET A 408 -6.57 -5.51 15.91
N LEU A 409 -5.87 -6.63 15.94
CA LEU A 409 -5.18 -7.14 17.13
C LEU A 409 -3.67 -7.02 16.95
N ARG A 410 -2.95 -6.78 18.05
CA ARG A 410 -1.50 -7.03 18.15
C ARG A 410 -1.28 -8.27 19.01
N ALA A 411 -0.38 -9.13 18.56
CA ALA A 411 0.08 -10.32 19.27
C ALA A 411 1.60 -10.22 19.48
N GLU A 412 2.06 -10.16 20.72
CA GLU A 412 3.47 -10.12 21.08
C GLU A 412 3.86 -11.43 21.79
N PRO A 413 4.89 -12.16 21.34
CA PRO A 413 5.26 -13.45 21.91
C PRO A 413 5.70 -13.28 23.37
N VAL A 414 5.20 -14.15 24.25
CA VAL A 414 5.71 -14.27 25.62
C VAL A 414 7.09 -14.93 25.55
N PRO A 415 8.17 -14.29 26.03
CA PRO A 415 9.51 -14.88 26.01
C PRO A 415 9.59 -16.18 26.82
N ALA A 416 10.49 -17.07 26.45
CA ALA A 416 10.79 -18.24 27.27
C ALA A 416 11.29 -17.80 28.67
N PRO A 417 10.93 -18.53 29.74
CA PRO A 417 11.53 -18.31 31.05
C PRO A 417 13.05 -18.40 30.95
N ARG A 418 13.78 -17.38 31.40
CA ARG A 418 15.25 -17.45 31.45
C ARG A 418 15.67 -18.65 32.32
N PRO A 419 16.61 -19.49 31.86
CA PRO A 419 17.19 -20.52 32.72
C PRO A 419 17.74 -19.83 33.97
N GLN A 420 17.31 -20.28 35.16
CA GLN A 420 17.96 -19.80 36.38
C GLN A 420 19.44 -20.19 36.32
N PRO A 421 20.36 -19.31 36.75
CA PRO A 421 21.76 -19.69 36.86
C PRO A 421 21.83 -20.96 37.70
N GLN A 422 22.37 -22.03 37.11
CA GLN A 422 22.69 -23.22 37.89
C GLN A 422 23.62 -22.76 39.00
N GLN A 423 23.15 -22.84 40.25
CA GLN A 423 24.06 -22.76 41.38
C GLN A 423 25.13 -23.84 41.14
N PRO A 424 26.43 -23.51 41.28
CA PRO A 424 27.46 -24.53 41.15
C PRO A 424 27.12 -25.64 42.13
N GLU A 425 26.83 -26.83 41.60
CA GLU A 425 26.60 -28.01 42.43
C GLU A 425 27.81 -28.16 43.34
N GLY A 426 27.60 -27.88 44.63
CA GLY A 426 28.57 -28.19 45.65
C GLY A 426 28.83 -29.69 45.56
N THR A 427 30.08 -30.04 45.27
CA THR A 427 30.59 -31.41 45.23
C THR A 427 30.15 -32.16 46.49
N ALA A 428 29.14 -33.03 46.37
CA ALA A 428 28.83 -34.02 47.40
C ALA A 428 29.73 -35.25 47.19
N PRO A 429 30.24 -35.89 48.26
CA PRO A 429 31.21 -36.97 48.15
C PRO A 429 30.57 -38.22 47.56
N GLY A 430 31.31 -38.90 46.69
CA GLY A 430 30.87 -40.14 46.06
C GLY A 430 30.58 -41.26 47.05
N GLY A 431 29.59 -42.09 46.71
CA GLY A 431 29.34 -43.36 47.40
C GLY A 431 28.15 -44.13 46.85
N GLY A 432 28.44 -45.22 46.14
CA GLY A 432 27.60 -46.42 45.92
C GLY A 432 26.27 -46.20 45.18
N GLY A 433 26.08 -46.66 43.95
CA GLY A 433 26.16 -48.08 43.59
C GLY A 433 24.82 -48.76 43.85
N GLY A 434 23.91 -48.76 42.87
CA GLY A 434 22.61 -49.45 42.95
C GLY A 434 21.88 -49.41 41.61
N VAL A 435 22.14 -50.40 40.76
CA VAL A 435 21.42 -50.62 39.50
C VAL A 435 20.02 -51.16 39.82
N ALA A 436 18.97 -50.45 39.40
CA ALA A 436 17.61 -50.97 39.38
C ALA A 436 17.11 -51.05 37.92
N VAL A 437 17.07 -52.27 37.40
CA VAL A 437 16.40 -52.63 36.15
C VAL A 437 14.91 -52.79 36.45
N VAL A 438 14.05 -51.98 35.82
CA VAL A 438 12.60 -52.20 35.86
C VAL A 438 12.15 -52.72 34.50
N VAL A 439 11.66 -53.96 34.52
CA VAL A 439 11.07 -54.70 33.40
C VAL A 439 9.59 -54.30 33.28
N ALA A 440 9.16 -53.76 32.14
CA ALA A 440 7.75 -53.52 31.85
C ALA A 440 7.11 -54.74 31.15
N LYS A 441 6.05 -55.29 31.75
CA LYS A 441 5.18 -56.35 31.20
C LYS A 441 3.93 -55.72 30.59
N GLY A 442 3.52 -56.16 29.40
CA GLY A 442 2.38 -55.62 28.65
C GLY A 442 1.04 -56.36 28.82
N GLY A 443 -0.01 -55.69 28.30
CA GLY A 443 -1.31 -56.22 27.87
C GLY A 443 -2.52 -55.96 28.80
N PRO A 444 -3.79 -55.94 28.33
CA PRO A 444 -4.29 -56.05 26.95
C PRO A 444 -5.34 -54.98 26.53
N GLU A 445 -5.80 -55.12 25.27
CA GLU A 445 -6.85 -54.37 24.56
C GLU A 445 -8.27 -54.49 25.15
N GLY A 446 -9.13 -53.49 24.83
CA GLY A 446 -10.59 -53.57 24.99
C GLY A 446 -11.29 -52.37 24.32
N GLY A 447 -12.19 -52.64 23.38
CA GLY A 447 -12.80 -51.65 22.48
C GLY A 447 -14.24 -51.19 22.77
N VAL A 448 -14.60 -50.11 22.05
CA VAL A 448 -15.89 -49.68 21.46
C VAL A 448 -17.11 -49.37 22.36
N LYS A 449 -17.59 -48.10 22.31
CA LYS A 449 -18.92 -47.69 21.79
C LYS A 449 -19.09 -46.16 21.80
N GLY A 450 -19.61 -45.61 20.69
CA GLY A 450 -19.88 -44.18 20.52
C GLY A 450 -21.32 -43.77 20.85
N VAL A 451 -21.57 -42.47 20.85
CA VAL A 451 -22.89 -41.84 20.57
C VAL A 451 -22.66 -40.49 19.91
N ALA A 452 -23.47 -40.22 18.89
CA ALA A 452 -23.54 -39.04 18.05
C ALA A 452 -24.21 -37.83 18.73
N GLY A 453 -23.95 -36.64 18.20
CA GLY A 453 -24.69 -35.42 18.52
C GLY A 453 -24.17 -34.22 17.72
N GLY A 454 -24.49 -34.18 16.42
CA GLY A 454 -24.16 -33.05 15.55
C GLY A 454 -25.02 -31.82 15.88
N ALA A 455 -24.38 -30.66 15.92
CA ALA A 455 -25.02 -29.35 15.87
C ALA A 455 -24.53 -28.62 14.60
N PRO A 456 -25.39 -27.88 13.89
CA PRO A 456 -25.00 -27.20 12.67
C PRO A 456 -24.30 -25.88 13.03
N GLY A 457 -22.98 -25.91 13.09
CA GLY A 457 -22.11 -24.74 13.03
C GLY A 457 -20.97 -25.09 12.08
N GLY A 458 -20.79 -24.33 11.01
CA GLY A 458 -19.74 -24.60 10.02
C GLY A 458 -18.36 -24.43 10.66
N GLU A 459 -17.75 -25.53 11.08
CA GLU A 459 -16.35 -25.59 11.48
C GLU A 459 -15.51 -25.78 10.21
N ILE A 460 -14.60 -24.86 9.92
CA ILE A 460 -13.64 -25.01 8.83
C ILE A 460 -12.25 -25.13 9.45
N ALA A 461 -11.68 -26.33 9.35
CA ALA A 461 -10.27 -26.59 9.61
C ALA A 461 -9.46 -26.27 8.35
N ILE A 462 -8.42 -25.44 8.47
CA ILE A 462 -7.52 -25.18 7.35
C ILE A 462 -6.46 -26.29 7.30
N GLY A 463 -6.57 -27.17 6.31
CA GLY A 463 -5.55 -28.14 5.91
C GLY A 463 -4.60 -27.53 4.88
N GLY A 464 -3.29 -27.69 5.08
CA GLY A 464 -2.23 -27.04 4.32
C GLY A 464 -2.33 -27.20 2.79
N GLY A 465 -2.56 -26.07 2.11
CA GLY A 465 -2.35 -25.89 0.67
C GLY A 465 -1.08 -25.07 0.42
N ALA A 466 -0.40 -25.36 -0.68
CA ALA A 466 0.92 -24.83 -1.05
C ALA A 466 1.06 -23.31 -0.84
N GLY A 467 1.90 -22.92 0.12
CA GLY A 467 2.08 -21.52 0.55
C GLY A 467 2.24 -21.34 2.06
N ALA A 468 2.08 -22.41 2.85
CA ALA A 468 2.22 -22.38 4.31
C ALA A 468 3.60 -21.87 4.76
N VAL A 469 3.59 -21.01 5.78
CA VAL A 469 4.76 -20.72 6.61
C VAL A 469 5.30 -22.07 7.13
N PRO A 470 6.62 -22.33 7.08
CA PRO A 470 7.18 -23.53 7.68
C PRO A 470 6.75 -23.64 9.15
N GLY A 471 5.99 -24.67 9.52
CA GLY A 471 5.51 -24.91 10.89
C GLY A 471 4.00 -24.78 11.14
N ALA A 472 3.15 -24.61 10.12
CA ALA A 472 1.70 -24.58 10.30
C ALA A 472 1.13 -25.96 10.69
N VAL A 473 0.52 -26.05 11.87
CA VAL A 473 -0.26 -27.21 12.38
C VAL A 473 -1.75 -26.91 12.14
N PRO A 474 -2.66 -27.90 11.97
CA PRO A 474 -4.07 -27.60 11.73
C PRO A 474 -4.65 -26.71 12.83
N GLY A 475 -5.16 -25.55 12.45
CA GLY A 475 -5.82 -24.58 13.33
C GLY A 475 -7.24 -24.29 12.86
N VAL A 476 -8.07 -23.72 13.75
CA VAL A 476 -9.49 -23.51 13.48
C VAL A 476 -9.84 -22.03 13.42
N ILE A 477 -10.56 -21.63 12.36
CA ILE A 477 -11.28 -20.35 12.28
C ILE A 477 -12.77 -20.67 12.24
N ARG A 478 -13.52 -20.22 13.24
CA ARG A 478 -14.97 -20.47 13.35
C ARG A 478 -15.75 -19.17 13.13
N ILE A 479 -16.81 -19.24 12.34
CA ILE A 479 -17.71 -18.10 12.07
C ILE A 479 -19.13 -18.53 12.47
N ASN A 480 -19.66 -17.92 13.52
CA ASN A 480 -21.04 -18.18 13.94
C ASN A 480 -21.97 -17.17 13.27
N GLY A 481 -22.68 -17.62 12.24
CA GLY A 481 -23.76 -16.85 11.61
C GLY A 481 -25.03 -16.95 12.44
N GLY A 482 -25.50 -15.83 13.00
CA GLY A 482 -26.85 -15.75 13.56
C GLY A 482 -27.89 -15.80 12.45
N GLY A 483 -28.49 -16.97 12.24
CA GLY A 483 -29.71 -17.13 11.45
C GLY A 483 -30.85 -17.61 12.35
N GLN A 484 -31.79 -16.73 12.68
CA GLN A 484 -33.12 -17.09 13.17
C GLN A 484 -34.02 -17.44 11.99
N GLY A 485 -34.72 -18.58 12.06
CA GLY A 485 -35.80 -18.94 11.14
C GLY A 485 -36.00 -20.43 10.95
N GLY A 486 -36.28 -21.19 12.02
CA GLY A 486 -36.66 -22.61 11.93
C GLY A 486 -37.87 -22.91 12.81
N GLY A 487 -39.06 -22.99 12.19
CA GLY A 487 -40.27 -23.61 12.74
C GLY A 487 -40.54 -24.96 12.06
N PRO A 488 -41.20 -25.92 12.72
CA PRO A 488 -40.94 -27.34 12.49
C PRO A 488 -41.82 -27.99 11.40
N GLY A 489 -41.18 -28.89 10.64
CA GLY A 489 -41.63 -30.25 10.36
C GLY A 489 -43.03 -30.51 9.80
N GLY A 490 -43.07 -30.90 8.51
CA GLY A 490 -44.14 -31.70 7.93
C GLY A 490 -43.72 -32.27 6.58
N GLY A 491 -43.41 -33.57 6.52
CA GLY A 491 -43.36 -34.33 5.25
C GLY A 491 -44.75 -34.32 4.59
N VAL A 492 -44.89 -34.42 3.28
CA VAL A 492 -44.91 -35.66 2.48
C VAL A 492 -44.66 -35.27 1.00
N GLY A 493 -44.03 -36.16 0.24
CA GLY A 493 -43.60 -35.88 -1.14
C GLY A 493 -44.57 -36.24 -2.28
N VAL A 494 -43.98 -36.17 -3.48
CA VAL A 494 -44.35 -36.75 -4.78
C VAL A 494 -45.43 -36.04 -5.61
N GLY A 495 -45.05 -35.70 -6.85
CA GLY A 495 -45.95 -35.79 -8.01
C GLY A 495 -46.05 -34.52 -8.85
N GLY A 496 -45.71 -34.61 -10.14
CA GLY A 496 -45.70 -33.49 -11.09
C GLY A 496 -47.09 -32.99 -11.52
N GLY A 497 -47.09 -31.98 -12.40
CA GLY A 497 -48.28 -31.63 -13.19
C GLY A 497 -48.59 -30.14 -13.30
N ILE A 498 -48.20 -29.56 -14.44
CA ILE A 498 -48.91 -28.59 -15.30
C ILE A 498 -50.24 -27.99 -14.77
N GLY A 499 -50.40 -26.66 -14.85
CA GLY A 499 -51.73 -26.04 -14.81
C GLY A 499 -51.72 -24.51 -14.71
N ALA A 500 -52.01 -23.84 -15.82
CA ALA A 500 -52.35 -22.42 -15.89
C ALA A 500 -53.69 -22.11 -15.20
N GLY A 501 -53.88 -20.88 -14.73
CA GLY A 501 -55.17 -20.42 -14.23
C GLY A 501 -55.16 -18.95 -13.79
N ALA A 502 -55.70 -18.10 -14.66
CA ALA A 502 -55.92 -16.67 -14.46
C ALA A 502 -56.99 -16.37 -13.39
N GLY A 503 -57.01 -15.12 -12.87
CA GLY A 503 -58.23 -14.53 -12.34
C GLY A 503 -58.09 -13.35 -11.39
N GLY A 504 -58.31 -12.13 -11.92
CA GLY A 504 -58.91 -10.96 -11.25
C GLY A 504 -58.05 -10.19 -10.24
N GLY A 505 -57.95 -8.86 -10.23
CA GLY A 505 -58.79 -7.82 -10.82
C GLY A 505 -59.16 -6.79 -9.75
N MET A 506 -59.10 -5.50 -10.12
CA MET A 506 -59.49 -4.27 -9.39
C MET A 506 -58.43 -3.65 -8.46
N GLY A 507 -58.10 -2.36 -8.55
CA GLY A 507 -58.60 -1.30 -9.42
C GLY A 507 -58.13 0.09 -8.96
N GLY A 508 -58.08 1.02 -9.93
CA GLY A 508 -58.17 2.49 -9.76
C GLY A 508 -56.87 3.20 -9.35
N GLY A 509 -56.40 4.26 -10.01
CA GLY A 509 -56.93 5.01 -11.16
C GLY A 509 -56.30 6.40 -11.21
N ALA A 510 -56.08 6.89 -12.44
CA ALA A 510 -55.89 8.26 -12.89
C ALA A 510 -54.66 9.04 -12.34
N GLY A 511 -53.89 9.78 -13.14
CA GLY A 511 -54.07 10.25 -14.51
C GLY A 511 -53.46 11.66 -14.62
N GLY A 512 -52.97 12.01 -15.81
CA GLY A 512 -52.68 13.40 -16.18
C GLY A 512 -51.24 13.67 -16.56
N GLY A 513 -50.90 13.40 -17.81
CA GLY A 513 -49.69 13.92 -18.44
C GLY A 513 -49.85 15.38 -18.88
N ASN A 514 -48.71 15.96 -19.27
CA ASN A 514 -48.62 16.82 -20.43
C ASN A 514 -47.22 16.62 -21.02
N GLY A 515 -47.18 16.09 -22.24
CA GLY A 515 -45.99 16.03 -23.07
C GLY A 515 -45.99 17.17 -24.09
N VAL A 516 -44.80 17.48 -24.59
CA VAL A 516 -44.48 17.94 -25.95
C VAL A 516 -43.03 17.44 -26.19
N SER A 517 -42.75 16.35 -26.94
CA SER A 517 -42.58 16.22 -28.43
C SER A 517 -41.56 17.20 -29.03
N LEU A 518 -40.61 16.89 -29.93
CA LEU A 518 -40.26 15.77 -30.82
C LEU A 518 -38.76 15.98 -31.20
N ASN A 519 -37.91 14.94 -31.16
CA ASN A 519 -37.41 14.13 -32.29
C ASN A 519 -36.65 14.85 -33.41
N GLU A 520 -35.47 14.30 -33.74
CA GLU A 520 -34.97 13.82 -35.05
C GLU A 520 -33.42 13.83 -35.03
N ILE A 521 -32.60 12.81 -35.37
CA ILE A 521 -32.57 11.74 -36.40
C ILE A 521 -31.46 10.71 -36.02
N PRO A 522 -31.39 9.50 -36.63
CA PRO A 522 -30.94 8.24 -36.02
C PRO A 522 -29.53 7.78 -36.45
N GLY A 523 -29.09 6.65 -35.86
CA GLY A 523 -27.79 6.03 -36.09
C GLY A 523 -27.73 4.96 -37.19
N VAL A 524 -26.85 3.99 -36.92
CA VAL A 524 -26.63 2.64 -37.52
C VAL A 524 -25.28 2.48 -38.23
N GLY A 525 -24.55 1.42 -37.85
CA GLY A 525 -23.78 0.64 -38.83
C GLY A 525 -22.41 0.11 -38.38
N ALA A 526 -22.34 -1.19 -38.12
CA ALA A 526 -21.16 -1.97 -37.74
C ALA A 526 -20.33 -2.50 -38.92
N GLY A 527 -19.13 -3.05 -38.65
CA GLY A 527 -18.61 -4.22 -39.38
C GLY A 527 -17.32 -4.08 -40.21
N GLY A 528 -16.23 -4.69 -39.73
CA GLY A 528 -15.55 -5.80 -40.43
C GLY A 528 -14.66 -5.57 -41.66
N SER A 529 -13.36 -5.77 -41.45
CA SER A 529 -12.35 -6.43 -42.31
C SER A 529 -11.91 -5.84 -43.66
N SER A 530 -10.59 -5.63 -43.80
CA SER A 530 -9.82 -6.21 -44.91
C SER A 530 -8.35 -6.40 -44.53
N SER A 531 -7.81 -7.54 -44.97
CA SER A 531 -6.45 -8.03 -44.72
C SER A 531 -5.52 -7.68 -45.89
N GLY A 532 -4.24 -7.43 -45.57
CA GLY A 532 -3.09 -7.96 -46.31
C GLY A 532 -2.58 -7.19 -47.53
N ILE A 533 -1.48 -6.46 -47.37
CA ILE A 533 -0.36 -6.45 -48.35
C ILE A 533 0.95 -6.60 -47.57
N ILE A 534 1.71 -7.62 -47.95
CA ILE A 534 3.05 -7.95 -47.49
C ILE A 534 4.05 -6.98 -48.14
N GLY A 535 4.87 -6.32 -47.33
CA GLY A 535 5.99 -5.50 -47.79
C GLY A 535 7.12 -5.51 -46.77
N ASN A 536 8.15 -6.32 -47.04
CA ASN A 536 9.43 -6.29 -46.34
C ASN A 536 10.05 -4.89 -46.45
N VAL A 537 10.35 -4.23 -45.33
CA VAL A 537 11.41 -3.21 -45.28
C VAL A 537 12.13 -3.28 -43.93
N ALA A 538 13.45 -3.30 -44.01
CA ALA A 538 14.40 -3.57 -42.96
C ALA A 538 14.58 -2.42 -41.94
N ASN A 539 15.07 -2.82 -40.76
CA ASN A 539 15.68 -2.00 -39.69
C ASN A 539 16.65 -0.92 -40.22
N PRO A 540 16.64 0.30 -39.66
CA PRO A 540 17.82 1.16 -39.68
C PRO A 540 18.29 1.47 -38.25
N LEU A 541 19.19 0.64 -37.75
CA LEU A 541 20.05 0.92 -36.59
C LEU A 541 21.47 0.47 -36.95
N GLU A 542 22.09 1.15 -37.93
CA GLU A 542 23.53 1.09 -38.20
C GLU A 542 23.91 2.14 -39.25
N ALA A 543 24.16 3.37 -38.81
CA ALA A 543 24.91 4.36 -39.59
C ALA A 543 25.48 5.44 -38.65
N ALA A 544 26.30 5.03 -37.68
CA ALA A 544 27.10 5.95 -36.88
C ALA A 544 28.40 5.25 -36.42
N ALA A 545 29.34 5.02 -37.35
CA ALA A 545 30.75 4.75 -37.03
C ALA A 545 31.62 4.80 -38.31
N SER A 546 32.14 5.97 -38.66
CA SER A 546 33.25 6.23 -39.61
C SER A 546 33.14 7.71 -40.01
N ASN A 547 33.93 8.66 -39.51
CA ASN A 547 35.36 8.76 -39.70
C ASN A 547 35.99 9.76 -38.71
N ALA A 548 37.27 9.51 -38.42
CA ALA A 548 38.09 10.22 -37.47
C ALA A 548 38.72 11.53 -38.00
N ALA A 549 38.96 12.45 -37.06
CA ALA A 549 40.13 13.31 -36.87
C ALA A 549 40.85 13.99 -38.07
N ALA A 550 40.89 15.33 -38.09
CA ALA A 550 42.07 16.18 -37.76
C ALA A 550 41.94 17.66 -38.23
N LYS A 551 42.11 18.58 -37.26
CA LYS A 551 42.47 20.03 -37.17
C LYS A 551 43.12 20.79 -38.38
N PRO A 552 43.39 22.15 -38.31
CA PRO A 552 42.60 23.32 -37.86
C PRO A 552 42.84 24.63 -38.72
N ALA A 553 42.34 25.79 -38.25
CA ALA A 553 42.62 27.20 -38.65
C ALA A 553 41.79 27.74 -39.86
N GLU A 554 41.34 29.00 -39.97
CA GLU A 554 41.76 30.32 -39.43
C GLU A 554 40.56 31.27 -39.21
N ALA A 555 40.82 32.35 -38.46
CA ALA A 555 39.92 33.45 -38.12
C ALA A 555 39.87 34.55 -39.21
N LEU A 556 38.75 35.28 -39.31
CA LEU A 556 38.61 36.57 -40.00
C LEU A 556 37.57 37.47 -39.27
N PRO A 557 37.63 38.82 -39.44
CA PRO A 557 37.94 39.70 -38.32
C PRO A 557 36.84 40.69 -37.90
N VAL A 558 37.08 41.30 -36.73
CA VAL A 558 36.42 42.46 -36.16
C VAL A 558 36.83 43.74 -36.91
N ALA A 559 35.88 44.60 -37.25
CA ALA A 559 36.12 45.99 -37.63
C ALA A 559 35.47 46.94 -36.59
N LYS A 560 36.30 47.83 -36.03
CA LYS A 560 35.92 48.99 -35.19
C LYS A 560 36.12 50.28 -36.00
N GLY A 561 35.29 51.29 -35.71
CA GLY A 561 35.53 52.72 -35.97
C GLY A 561 34.50 53.34 -36.92
N GLY A 562 33.83 54.46 -36.62
CA GLY A 562 34.01 55.40 -35.53
C GLY A 562 32.89 56.46 -35.43
N SER A 563 33.04 57.20 -34.34
CA SER A 563 32.32 58.31 -33.70
C SER A 563 31.66 59.44 -34.52
N VAL A 564 30.83 60.22 -33.80
CA VAL A 564 30.42 61.66 -33.96
C VAL A 564 29.11 61.92 -34.73
N VAL A 565 28.07 62.70 -34.34
CA VAL A 565 27.66 63.54 -33.17
C VAL A 565 26.24 64.12 -33.45
N LYS A 566 25.46 64.41 -32.39
CA LYS A 566 24.37 65.42 -32.17
C LYS A 566 22.98 65.36 -32.85
N GLY A 567 21.99 65.58 -31.97
CA GLY A 567 20.74 66.35 -32.17
C GLY A 567 19.54 65.49 -32.58
N GLY A 568 18.42 65.40 -31.87
CA GLY A 568 17.77 66.34 -30.97
C GLY A 568 16.45 66.79 -31.58
N ALA A 569 15.37 66.04 -31.32
CA ALA A 569 13.96 66.43 -31.20
C ALA A 569 13.13 65.15 -31.02
#